data_AF-A0A1I9XUF7-F1
#
_entry.id   AF-A0A1I9XUF7-F1
#
_cell.length_a   1.000
_cell.length_b   1.000
_cell.length_c   1.000
_cell.angle_alpha   90.00
_cell.angle_beta   90.00
_cell.angle_gamma   90.00
#
_symmetry.space_group_name_H-M   'P 1'
#
loop_
_entity.id
_entity.type
_entity.pdbx_description
1 polymer ?
#
loop_
_entity_poly.entity_id
_entity_poly.type
_entity_poly.pdbx_seq_one_letter_code
_entity_poly.pdbx_strand_id
1 'polypeptide(L)'
;MKIAILPGDGIGPEIVAQAVKVLNVLGEVFELETAPVGGAGYAAHGHPLPEGTLALAKAADAVLFGAVGDYQYDNLERQFRPEQAILGLRKNLGLFANLRPAILYPELAGASTLKPEVVSGLDILIIRELTGDIYFGQPRGVRECPDGPFKGQREGYDTMRYAEGEIRRIAHVAFQAAQKRDKRLTSVDKANVLETFQFWKDIVIDVHKEYPDVALDHMYVDNAAMQLVRAPKKFDVMVTGNMFGDILSDAAAMLTGSIGMLPSASLDANNKGLYEPSHGSAPDIAGKGIANPLATILSAAMMLRYSLNREEQANRIEGAVKQVLAQGLRTADIHEAGTTLVGTEAMGDAVVKALG
;
A
#
# COMPACT_ATOMS: atom_id res chain seq x y z
N MET A 1 23.04 6.30 1.58
CA MET A 1 21.69 5.90 2.03
C MET A 1 21.52 4.45 1.63
N LYS A 2 21.29 3.56 2.60
CA LYS A 2 21.16 2.12 2.39
C LYS A 2 19.71 1.76 2.14
N ILE A 3 19.44 1.08 1.03
CA ILE A 3 18.09 0.64 0.66
C ILE A 3 18.11 -0.88 0.54
N ALA A 4 17.26 -1.54 1.33
CA ALA A 4 17.02 -2.98 1.18
C ALA A 4 16.07 -3.20 -0.01
N ILE A 5 16.53 -3.95 -1.00
CA ILE A 5 15.76 -4.32 -2.18
C ILE A 5 15.22 -5.74 -1.96
N LEU A 6 13.90 -5.87 -1.86
CA LEU A 6 13.22 -7.13 -1.59
C LEU A 6 12.26 -7.46 -2.75
N PRO A 7 12.75 -8.08 -3.84
CA PRO A 7 11.96 -8.22 -5.06
C PRO A 7 10.76 -9.16 -4.93
N GLY A 8 10.92 -10.23 -4.14
CA GLY A 8 9.88 -11.24 -3.91
C GLY A 8 9.64 -12.16 -5.11
N ASP A 9 8.37 -12.41 -5.41
CA ASP A 9 7.87 -13.46 -6.32
C ASP A 9 7.04 -12.88 -7.47
N GLY A 10 6.70 -13.73 -8.45
CA GLY A 10 5.83 -13.37 -9.56
C GLY A 10 6.39 -12.21 -10.39
N ILE A 11 5.60 -11.15 -10.58
CA ILE A 11 6.06 -9.92 -11.26
C ILE A 11 7.03 -9.07 -10.43
N GLY A 12 7.18 -9.36 -9.13
CA GLY A 12 7.96 -8.56 -8.19
C GLY A 12 9.39 -8.25 -8.68
N PRO A 13 10.19 -9.24 -9.10
CA PRO A 13 11.49 -9.02 -9.71
C PRO A 13 11.46 -8.11 -10.96
N GLU A 14 10.47 -8.25 -11.84
CA GLU A 14 10.38 -7.50 -13.10
C GLU A 14 10.17 -6.01 -12.86
N ILE A 15 9.24 -5.66 -11.95
CA ILE A 15 8.87 -4.27 -11.64
C ILE A 15 9.91 -3.60 -10.71
N VAL A 16 10.48 -4.33 -9.76
CA VAL A 16 11.53 -3.79 -8.87
C VAL A 16 12.80 -3.50 -9.67
N ALA A 17 13.13 -4.31 -10.67
CA ALA A 17 14.25 -4.02 -11.56
C ALA A 17 14.09 -2.65 -12.26
N GLN A 18 12.87 -2.26 -12.64
CA GLN A 18 12.64 -0.96 -13.28
C GLN A 18 12.72 0.20 -12.27
N ALA A 19 12.22 0.02 -11.04
CA ALA A 19 12.39 1.03 -9.99
C ALA A 19 13.87 1.23 -9.62
N VAL A 20 14.66 0.14 -9.53
CA VAL A 20 16.11 0.20 -9.34
C VAL A 20 16.80 0.88 -10.53
N LYS A 21 16.39 0.58 -11.76
CA LYS A 21 16.88 1.25 -12.98
C LYS A 21 16.68 2.78 -12.90
N VAL A 22 15.50 3.22 -12.46
CA VAL A 22 15.19 4.64 -12.23
C VAL A 22 16.05 5.24 -11.11
N LEU A 23 16.19 4.56 -9.96
CA LEU A 23 17.01 5.06 -8.84
C LEU A 23 18.48 5.28 -9.25
N ASN A 24 19.04 4.39 -10.08
CA ASN A 24 20.43 4.44 -10.51
C ASN A 24 20.76 5.65 -11.41
N VAL A 25 19.77 6.29 -12.03
CA VAL A 25 20.00 7.44 -12.95
C VAL A 25 19.75 8.81 -12.32
N LEU A 26 19.40 8.87 -11.03
CA LEU A 26 19.10 10.12 -10.33
C LEU A 26 20.33 10.98 -9.98
N GLY A 27 21.54 10.40 -10.11
CA GLY A 27 22.79 11.07 -9.73
C GLY A 27 23.08 11.05 -8.21
N GLU A 28 22.34 10.25 -7.45
CA GLU A 28 22.53 10.03 -6.01
C GLU A 28 23.31 8.74 -5.74
N VAL A 29 24.05 8.68 -4.64
CA VAL A 29 24.76 7.46 -4.23
C VAL A 29 23.90 6.67 -3.23
N PHE A 30 23.21 5.65 -3.75
CA PHE A 30 22.48 4.67 -2.95
C PHE A 30 23.29 3.39 -2.77
N GLU A 31 23.33 2.88 -1.54
CA GLU A 31 23.81 1.52 -1.26
C GLU A 31 22.61 0.58 -1.38
N LEU A 32 22.42 -0.01 -2.55
CA LEU A 32 21.33 -0.95 -2.82
C LEU A 32 21.80 -2.37 -2.49
N GLU A 33 21.15 -3.02 -1.52
CA GLU A 33 21.45 -4.40 -1.15
C GLU A 33 20.20 -5.27 -1.30
N THR A 34 20.30 -6.36 -2.05
CA THR A 34 19.18 -7.24 -2.38
C THR A 34 19.16 -8.46 -1.47
N ALA A 35 17.99 -8.84 -0.98
CA ALA A 35 17.79 -10.08 -0.21
C ALA A 35 16.51 -10.83 -0.62
N PRO A 36 16.47 -12.17 -0.50
CA PRO A 36 15.32 -12.97 -0.87
C PRO A 36 14.19 -12.84 0.17
N VAL A 37 12.94 -12.85 -0.30
CA VAL A 37 11.73 -12.73 0.53
C VAL A 37 10.58 -13.50 -0.15
N GLY A 38 9.54 -13.86 0.60
CA GLY A 38 8.39 -14.60 0.08
C GLY A 38 8.75 -16.03 -0.31
N GLY A 39 8.22 -16.49 -1.45
CA GLY A 39 8.56 -17.79 -2.05
C GLY A 39 10.04 -17.94 -2.34
N ALA A 40 10.71 -16.89 -2.84
CA ALA A 40 12.16 -16.86 -3.03
C ALA A 40 12.93 -17.01 -1.71
N GLY A 41 12.43 -16.40 -0.62
CA GLY A 41 12.96 -16.60 0.73
C GLY A 41 12.80 -18.05 1.20
N TYR A 42 11.62 -18.62 0.99
CA TYR A 42 11.32 -20.01 1.33
C TYR A 42 12.20 -20.99 0.53
N ALA A 43 12.37 -20.78 -0.77
CA ALA A 43 13.22 -21.62 -1.60
C ALA A 43 14.69 -21.59 -1.18
N ALA A 44 15.19 -20.43 -0.71
CA ALA A 44 16.58 -20.27 -0.30
C ALA A 44 16.86 -20.78 1.13
N HIS A 45 15.93 -20.57 2.06
CA HIS A 45 16.19 -20.74 3.50
C HIS A 45 15.08 -21.48 4.28
N GLY A 46 14.05 -21.99 3.59
CA GLY A 46 12.92 -22.69 4.22
C GLY A 46 11.95 -21.78 4.99
N HIS A 47 12.10 -20.45 4.89
CA HIS A 47 11.23 -19.50 5.57
C HIS A 47 10.95 -18.27 4.68
N PRO A 48 9.70 -17.76 4.62
CA PRO A 48 9.35 -16.66 3.71
C PRO A 48 10.00 -15.32 4.07
N LEU A 49 10.40 -15.14 5.34
CA LEU A 49 11.21 -14.01 5.79
C LEU A 49 12.49 -14.53 6.48
N PRO A 50 13.57 -14.77 5.72
CA PRO A 50 14.83 -15.23 6.30
C PRO A 50 15.39 -14.23 7.32
N GLU A 51 16.13 -14.72 8.32
CA GLU A 51 16.72 -13.87 9.36
C GLU A 51 17.66 -12.81 8.79
N GLY A 52 18.48 -13.18 7.79
CA GLY A 52 19.36 -12.25 7.08
C GLY A 52 18.60 -11.14 6.35
N THR A 53 17.47 -11.47 5.72
CA THR A 53 16.57 -10.49 5.07
C THR A 53 16.00 -9.51 6.08
N LEU A 54 15.54 -10.00 7.23
CA LEU A 54 15.02 -9.13 8.30
C LEU A 54 16.13 -8.25 8.90
N ALA A 55 17.33 -8.79 9.10
CA ALA A 55 18.48 -8.03 9.59
C ALA A 55 18.86 -6.89 8.63
N LEU A 56 18.88 -7.18 7.32
CA LEU A 56 19.09 -6.16 6.28
C LEU A 56 18.00 -5.08 6.33
N ALA A 57 16.72 -5.47 6.37
CA ALA A 57 15.62 -4.53 6.43
C ALA A 57 15.66 -3.64 7.69
N LYS A 58 16.13 -4.18 8.82
CA LYS A 58 16.37 -3.40 10.05
C LYS A 58 17.53 -2.42 9.92
N ALA A 59 18.62 -2.81 9.26
CA ALA A 59 19.82 -1.99 9.08
C ALA A 59 19.69 -0.91 8.00
N ALA A 60 18.81 -1.09 7.01
CA ALA A 60 18.61 -0.13 5.92
C ALA A 60 17.86 1.14 6.37
N ASP A 61 18.07 2.25 5.65
CA ASP A 61 17.33 3.50 5.84
C ASP A 61 15.89 3.39 5.32
N ALA A 62 15.68 2.58 4.28
CA ALA A 62 14.36 2.27 3.72
C ALA A 62 14.35 0.89 3.05
N VAL A 63 13.15 0.35 2.80
CA VAL A 63 12.94 -0.93 2.12
C VAL A 63 12.12 -0.69 0.86
N LEU A 64 12.64 -1.09 -0.31
CA LEU A 64 11.87 -1.18 -1.55
C LEU A 64 11.47 -2.64 -1.78
N PHE A 65 10.17 -2.90 -1.81
CA PHE A 65 9.59 -4.23 -1.87
C PHE A 65 8.79 -4.39 -3.17
N GLY A 66 8.88 -5.57 -3.78
CA GLY A 66 8.12 -5.91 -4.99
C GLY A 66 6.77 -6.48 -4.64
N ALA A 67 6.59 -7.77 -4.85
CA ALA A 67 5.38 -8.50 -4.49
C ALA A 67 5.73 -9.91 -4.05
N VAL A 68 4.87 -10.58 -3.30
CA VAL A 68 5.09 -11.98 -2.85
C VAL A 68 3.84 -12.81 -3.09
N GLY A 69 4.04 -14.12 -3.28
CA GLY A 69 2.98 -15.08 -3.56
C GLY A 69 3.07 -15.65 -4.97
N ASP A 70 2.87 -16.96 -5.08
CA ASP A 70 2.79 -17.70 -6.34
C ASP A 70 2.02 -19.00 -6.07
N TYR A 71 1.26 -19.50 -7.06
CA TYR A 71 0.40 -20.68 -6.89
C TYR A 71 1.13 -21.91 -6.36
N GLN A 72 2.43 -22.04 -6.64
CA GLN A 72 3.23 -23.17 -6.16
C GLN A 72 3.39 -23.20 -4.62
N TYR A 73 3.21 -22.07 -3.93
CA TYR A 73 3.40 -21.94 -2.49
C TYR A 73 2.08 -21.95 -1.68
N ASP A 74 0.93 -22.00 -2.35
CA ASP A 74 -0.40 -21.92 -1.70
C ASP A 74 -0.68 -23.10 -0.75
N ASN A 75 -0.06 -24.25 -1.00
CA ASN A 75 -0.24 -25.46 -0.20
C ASN A 75 0.70 -25.54 1.01
N LEU A 76 1.61 -24.57 1.20
CA LEU A 76 2.43 -24.51 2.40
C LEU A 76 1.56 -24.26 3.65
N GLU A 77 2.03 -24.76 4.79
CA GLU A 77 1.45 -24.38 6.09
C GLU A 77 1.44 -22.85 6.22
N ARG A 78 0.40 -22.30 6.85
CA ARG A 78 0.15 -20.85 6.90
C ARG A 78 1.39 -20.03 7.29
N GLN A 79 2.19 -20.52 8.24
CA GLN A 79 3.40 -19.84 8.73
C GLN A 79 4.54 -19.76 7.70
N PHE A 80 4.55 -20.63 6.69
CA PHE A 80 5.58 -20.69 5.65
C PHE A 80 5.14 -20.07 4.32
N ARG A 81 3.89 -19.61 4.22
CA ARG A 81 3.39 -18.99 2.98
C ARG A 81 4.07 -17.63 2.71
N PRO A 82 4.29 -17.25 1.44
CA PRO A 82 4.99 -16.01 1.07
C PRO A 82 4.43 -14.74 1.72
N GLU A 83 3.10 -14.65 1.89
CA GLU A 83 2.41 -13.50 2.47
C GLU A 83 2.72 -13.31 3.95
N GLN A 84 3.30 -14.31 4.64
CA GLN A 84 3.78 -14.10 6.00
C GLN A 84 4.98 -13.16 6.06
N ALA A 85 5.74 -13.01 4.96
CA ALA A 85 6.90 -12.14 4.95
C ALA A 85 6.53 -10.67 5.10
N ILE A 86 5.49 -10.21 4.40
CA ILE A 86 5.02 -8.84 4.47
C ILE A 86 4.45 -8.52 5.87
N LEU A 87 3.68 -9.44 6.46
CA LEU A 87 3.18 -9.30 7.83
C LEU A 87 4.33 -9.27 8.85
N GLY A 88 5.33 -10.15 8.66
CA GLY A 88 6.53 -10.23 9.48
C GLY A 88 7.35 -8.94 9.43
N LEU A 89 7.59 -8.38 8.24
CA LEU A 89 8.31 -7.13 8.06
C LEU A 89 7.58 -5.97 8.75
N ARG A 90 6.28 -5.79 8.47
CA ARG A 90 5.47 -4.72 9.08
C ARG A 90 5.49 -4.77 10.60
N LYS A 91 5.32 -5.96 11.18
CA LYS A 91 5.38 -6.15 12.64
C LYS A 91 6.78 -5.88 13.22
N ASN A 92 7.83 -6.48 12.64
CA ASN A 92 9.19 -6.40 13.20
C ASN A 92 9.85 -5.03 13.02
N LEU A 93 9.40 -4.25 12.05
CA LEU A 93 9.86 -2.88 11.78
C LEU A 93 8.92 -1.83 12.40
N GLY A 94 7.80 -2.23 13.01
CA GLY A 94 6.84 -1.30 13.61
C GLY A 94 6.14 -0.39 12.58
N LEU A 95 5.95 -0.87 11.34
CA LEU A 95 5.37 -0.11 10.24
C LEU A 95 3.84 -0.07 10.35
N PHE A 96 3.33 0.77 11.25
CA PHE A 96 1.90 0.79 11.61
C PHE A 96 1.05 1.66 10.69
N ALA A 97 1.63 2.60 9.95
CA ALA A 97 0.88 3.53 9.10
C ALA A 97 1.06 3.20 7.62
N ASN A 98 0.00 2.72 6.97
CA ASN A 98 0.00 2.49 5.54
C ASN A 98 -0.63 3.68 4.79
N LEU A 99 0.17 4.37 3.98
CA LEU A 99 -0.25 5.48 3.13
C LEU A 99 -0.51 4.93 1.73
N ARG A 100 -1.76 5.04 1.28
CA ARG A 100 -2.22 4.62 -0.05
C ARG A 100 -2.88 5.81 -0.77
N PRO A 101 -2.11 6.56 -1.58
CA PRO A 101 -2.65 7.59 -2.45
C PRO A 101 -3.53 6.92 -3.52
N ALA A 102 -4.72 7.46 -3.77
CA ALA A 102 -5.51 7.15 -4.96
C ALA A 102 -5.57 8.40 -5.83
N ILE A 103 -4.72 8.39 -6.87
CA ILE A 103 -4.51 9.52 -7.77
C ILE A 103 -4.94 9.09 -9.18
N LEU A 104 -5.79 9.88 -9.83
CA LEU A 104 -6.10 9.69 -11.25
C LEU A 104 -5.36 10.73 -12.09
N TYR A 105 -4.36 10.26 -12.84
CA TYR A 105 -3.71 11.05 -13.89
C TYR A 105 -4.73 11.41 -14.97
N PRO A 106 -4.80 12.68 -15.43
CA PRO A 106 -5.71 13.09 -16.51
C PRO A 106 -5.60 12.20 -17.76
N GLU A 107 -4.37 11.78 -18.08
CA GLU A 107 -4.03 10.90 -19.20
C GLU A 107 -4.62 9.48 -19.06
N LEU A 108 -5.11 9.11 -17.88
CA LEU A 108 -5.72 7.81 -17.56
C LEU A 108 -7.21 7.92 -17.24
N ALA A 109 -7.83 9.10 -17.42
CA ALA A 109 -9.25 9.28 -17.10
C ALA A 109 -10.17 8.32 -17.89
N GLY A 110 -9.76 7.88 -19.08
CA GLY A 110 -10.46 6.88 -19.89
C GLY A 110 -10.33 5.44 -19.38
N ALA A 111 -9.33 5.14 -18.54
CA ALA A 111 -9.12 3.81 -17.96
C ALA A 111 -10.09 3.52 -16.80
N SER A 112 -10.64 4.56 -16.15
CA SER A 112 -11.64 4.37 -15.11
C SER A 112 -12.97 3.90 -15.69
N THR A 113 -13.65 3.01 -14.96
CA THR A 113 -15.02 2.59 -15.27
C THR A 113 -16.06 3.63 -14.82
N LEU A 114 -15.67 4.62 -14.01
CA LEU A 114 -16.53 5.73 -13.63
C LEU A 114 -16.60 6.78 -14.75
N LYS A 115 -17.70 7.51 -14.79
CA LYS A 115 -17.82 8.66 -15.69
C LYS A 115 -16.69 9.66 -15.39
N PRO A 116 -15.99 10.22 -16.41
CA PRO A 116 -14.85 11.09 -16.19
C PRO A 116 -15.12 12.26 -15.24
N GLU A 117 -16.31 12.88 -15.29
CA GLU A 117 -16.68 13.98 -14.40
C GLU A 117 -16.71 13.60 -12.90
N VAL A 118 -16.89 12.31 -12.59
CA VAL A 118 -16.93 11.79 -11.21
C VAL A 118 -15.54 11.60 -10.62
N VAL A 119 -14.55 11.24 -11.46
CA VAL A 119 -13.25 10.73 -10.98
C VAL A 119 -12.04 11.53 -11.49
N SER A 120 -12.15 12.23 -12.62
CA SER A 120 -11.04 13.03 -13.15
C SER A 120 -10.59 14.07 -12.12
N GLY A 121 -9.27 14.14 -11.89
CA GLY A 121 -8.65 14.94 -10.85
C GLY A 121 -8.77 14.35 -9.44
N LEU A 122 -9.03 13.05 -9.31
CA LEU A 122 -8.99 12.38 -8.00
C LEU A 122 -7.59 12.46 -7.42
N ASP A 123 -7.49 12.95 -6.20
CA ASP A 123 -6.29 12.96 -5.37
C ASP A 123 -6.75 12.83 -3.92
N ILE A 124 -6.78 11.60 -3.41
CA ILE A 124 -7.12 11.30 -2.03
C ILE A 124 -6.03 10.45 -1.40
N LEU A 125 -5.89 10.53 -0.08
CA LEU A 125 -4.95 9.72 0.68
C LEU A 125 -5.71 8.86 1.69
N ILE A 126 -5.58 7.53 1.57
CA ILE A 126 -6.10 6.61 2.58
C ILE A 126 -4.95 6.19 3.49
N ILE A 127 -5.15 6.38 4.80
CA ILE A 127 -4.24 6.00 5.87
C ILE A 127 -4.85 4.82 6.62
N ARG A 128 -4.26 3.66 6.42
CA ARG A 128 -4.69 2.38 7.00
C ARG A 128 -3.76 2.03 8.16
N GLU A 129 -4.32 1.76 9.33
CA GLU A 129 -3.55 1.11 10.40
C GLU A 129 -3.17 -0.31 9.95
N LEU A 130 -1.91 -0.72 10.13
CA LEU A 130 -1.37 -1.86 9.40
C LEU A 130 -0.87 -3.03 10.27
N THR A 131 -0.81 -2.87 11.59
CA THR A 131 -0.14 -3.80 12.51
C THR A 131 -1.05 -4.38 13.60
N GLY A 132 -2.31 -3.96 13.67
CA GLY A 132 -3.32 -4.44 14.62
C GLY A 132 -4.59 -4.95 13.91
N ASP A 133 -5.74 -4.71 14.54
CA ASP A 133 -7.07 -5.18 14.10
C ASP A 133 -7.22 -6.72 14.10
N ILE A 134 -8.34 -7.19 13.56
CA ILE A 134 -8.69 -8.59 13.32
C ILE A 134 -7.62 -9.37 12.52
N TYR A 135 -6.74 -8.67 11.79
CA TYR A 135 -5.67 -9.29 11.00
C TYR A 135 -4.59 -9.89 11.89
N PHE A 136 -4.35 -9.32 13.08
CA PHE A 136 -3.35 -9.79 14.04
C PHE A 136 -3.93 -10.19 15.39
N GLY A 137 -5.20 -9.91 15.63
CA GLY A 137 -5.86 -10.15 16.90
C GLY A 137 -5.86 -11.62 17.33
N GLN A 138 -5.65 -11.83 18.63
CA GLN A 138 -5.67 -13.13 19.30
C GLN A 138 -6.69 -13.09 20.45
N PRO A 139 -7.35 -14.22 20.78
CA PRO A 139 -7.20 -15.55 20.15
C PRO A 139 -7.88 -15.67 18.77
N ARG A 140 -7.50 -16.66 17.96
CA ARG A 140 -8.13 -16.97 16.65
C ARG A 140 -7.93 -18.44 16.24
N GLY A 141 -8.71 -18.93 15.28
CA GLY A 141 -8.52 -20.25 14.68
C GLY A 141 -9.83 -20.99 14.43
N VAL A 142 -9.75 -22.32 14.47
CA VAL A 142 -10.91 -23.21 14.37
C VAL A 142 -11.01 -24.02 15.66
N ARG A 143 -12.21 -24.10 16.25
CA ARG A 143 -12.48 -24.81 17.50
C ARG A 143 -13.86 -25.45 17.49
N GLU A 144 -14.20 -26.16 18.56
CA GLU A 144 -15.59 -26.45 18.89
C GLU A 144 -16.20 -25.24 19.60
N CYS A 145 -17.37 -24.79 19.16
CA CYS A 145 -18.06 -23.60 19.65
C CYS A 145 -18.36 -23.75 21.15
N PRO A 146 -17.81 -22.87 22.02
CA PRO A 146 -17.86 -23.07 23.46
C PRO A 146 -19.21 -22.71 24.09
N ASP A 147 -20.00 -21.85 23.43
CA ASP A 147 -21.21 -21.23 23.96
C ASP A 147 -22.21 -20.84 22.84
N GLY A 148 -23.25 -20.10 23.21
CA GLY A 148 -24.26 -19.63 22.27
C GLY A 148 -25.18 -20.73 21.68
N PRO A 149 -26.00 -20.37 20.68
CA PRO A 149 -26.99 -21.28 20.09
C PRO A 149 -26.38 -22.44 19.30
N PHE A 150 -25.07 -22.40 19.01
CA PHE A 150 -24.37 -23.40 18.20
C PHE A 150 -23.29 -24.15 18.99
N LYS A 151 -23.35 -24.12 20.33
CA LYS A 151 -22.42 -24.83 21.21
C LYS A 151 -22.23 -26.29 20.79
N GLY A 152 -20.97 -26.73 20.72
CA GLY A 152 -20.60 -28.10 20.30
C GLY A 152 -20.41 -28.27 18.78
N GLN A 153 -20.69 -27.25 17.97
CA GLN A 153 -20.44 -27.29 16.52
C GLN A 153 -19.04 -26.77 16.19
N ARG A 154 -18.51 -27.13 15.01
CA ARG A 154 -17.23 -26.60 14.52
C ARG A 154 -17.38 -25.12 14.15
N GLU A 155 -16.50 -24.28 14.69
CA GLU A 155 -16.53 -22.82 14.57
C GLU A 155 -15.16 -22.30 14.12
N GLY A 156 -15.15 -21.38 13.15
CA GLY A 156 -14.00 -20.51 12.87
C GLY A 156 -14.20 -19.16 13.58
N TYR A 157 -13.13 -18.62 14.18
CA TYR A 157 -13.20 -17.36 14.92
C TYR A 157 -11.93 -16.53 14.80
N ASP A 158 -12.10 -15.21 14.87
CA ASP A 158 -11.05 -14.21 14.91
C ASP A 158 -11.45 -13.11 15.91
N THR A 159 -10.46 -12.42 16.48
CA THR A 159 -10.72 -11.37 17.49
C THR A 159 -10.35 -10.00 16.94
N MET A 160 -11.34 -9.15 16.70
CA MET A 160 -11.12 -7.74 16.36
C MET A 160 -10.81 -6.93 17.63
N ARG A 161 -9.62 -6.33 17.71
CA ARG A 161 -9.20 -5.55 18.88
C ARG A 161 -8.20 -4.45 18.51
N TYR A 162 -8.28 -3.35 19.23
CA TYR A 162 -7.30 -2.28 19.24
C TYR A 162 -7.07 -1.80 20.68
N ALA A 163 -5.81 -1.52 21.01
CA ALA A 163 -5.43 -0.77 22.20
C ALA A 163 -5.38 0.73 21.89
N GLU A 164 -5.52 1.57 22.93
CA GLU A 164 -5.51 3.03 22.79
C GLU A 164 -4.28 3.55 22.03
N GLY A 165 -3.09 3.08 22.41
CA GLY A 165 -1.84 3.50 21.78
C GLY A 165 -1.76 3.16 20.29
N GLU A 166 -2.46 2.12 19.84
CA GLU A 166 -2.51 1.74 18.41
C GLU A 166 -3.34 2.74 17.60
N ILE A 167 -4.47 3.20 18.17
CA ILE A 167 -5.37 4.17 17.53
C ILE A 167 -4.77 5.57 17.59
N ARG A 168 -4.21 5.96 18.75
CA ARG A 168 -3.64 7.30 18.95
C ARG A 168 -2.51 7.59 17.97
N ARG A 169 -1.56 6.66 17.79
CA ARG A 169 -0.43 6.84 16.86
C ARG A 169 -0.87 7.01 15.40
N ILE A 170 -1.86 6.24 14.93
CA ILE A 170 -2.33 6.34 13.54
C ILE A 170 -3.18 7.59 13.32
N ALA A 171 -3.94 8.02 14.34
CA ALA A 171 -4.68 9.27 14.32
C ALA A 171 -3.73 10.48 14.17
N HIS A 172 -2.64 10.53 14.94
CA HIS A 172 -1.63 11.59 14.79
C HIS A 172 -1.05 11.63 13.37
N VAL A 173 -0.67 10.48 12.81
CA VAL A 173 -0.16 10.41 11.43
C VAL A 173 -1.21 10.96 10.44
N ALA A 174 -2.48 10.61 10.61
CA ALA A 174 -3.53 11.06 9.72
C ALA A 174 -3.84 12.56 9.82
N PHE A 175 -3.86 13.13 11.04
CA PHE A 175 -4.02 14.57 11.22
C PHE A 175 -2.84 15.35 10.64
N GLN A 176 -1.60 14.89 10.87
CA GLN A 176 -0.40 15.52 10.30
C GLN A 176 -0.37 15.44 8.77
N ALA A 177 -0.86 14.35 8.18
CA ALA A 177 -1.01 14.23 6.74
C ALA A 177 -2.07 15.20 6.20
N ALA A 178 -3.21 15.34 6.88
CA ALA A 178 -4.26 16.28 6.50
C ALA A 178 -3.78 17.74 6.59
N GLN A 179 -2.97 18.09 7.60
CA GLN A 179 -2.37 19.44 7.72
C GLN A 179 -1.49 19.84 6.53
N LYS A 180 -0.87 18.86 5.86
CA LYS A 180 -0.04 19.06 4.67
C LYS A 180 -0.86 19.04 3.36
N ARG A 181 -2.17 18.85 3.45
CA ARG A 181 -3.11 18.77 2.32
C ARG A 181 -4.25 19.79 2.51
N ASP A 182 -5.49 19.42 2.22
CA ASP A 182 -6.67 20.31 2.26
C ASP A 182 -7.28 20.42 3.68
N LYS A 183 -6.55 19.96 4.71
CA LYS A 183 -6.94 20.03 6.13
C LYS A 183 -8.30 19.40 6.42
N ARG A 184 -8.66 18.34 5.69
CA ARG A 184 -9.89 17.57 5.92
C ARG A 184 -9.56 16.10 6.17
N LEU A 185 -10.01 15.57 7.30
CA LEU A 185 -9.84 14.18 7.69
C LEU A 185 -11.20 13.50 7.86
N THR A 186 -11.41 12.39 7.16
CA THR A 186 -12.54 11.49 7.41
C THR A 186 -12.08 10.23 8.14
N SER A 187 -12.52 10.04 9.39
CA SER A 187 -12.33 8.78 10.11
C SER A 187 -13.43 7.79 9.74
N VAL A 188 -13.06 6.61 9.25
CA VAL A 188 -14.00 5.58 8.82
C VAL A 188 -14.06 4.41 9.81
N ASP A 189 -15.27 4.07 10.27
CA ASP A 189 -15.48 3.08 11.34
C ASP A 189 -16.79 2.28 11.16
N LYS A 190 -17.14 1.45 12.14
CA LYS A 190 -18.48 0.82 12.26
C LYS A 190 -19.00 0.92 13.70
N ALA A 191 -18.90 2.11 14.29
CA ALA A 191 -19.22 2.36 15.70
C ALA A 191 -20.70 2.13 16.07
N ASN A 192 -21.61 2.06 15.10
CA ASN A 192 -23.00 1.69 15.33
C ASN A 192 -23.23 0.20 15.64
N VAL A 193 -22.20 -0.64 15.49
CA VAL A 193 -22.30 -2.09 15.73
C VAL A 193 -21.14 -2.62 16.57
N LEU A 194 -19.92 -2.13 16.34
CA LEU A 194 -18.70 -2.74 16.88
C LEU A 194 -18.08 -1.88 17.99
N GLU A 195 -17.96 -2.45 19.18
CA GLU A 195 -17.31 -1.81 20.35
C GLU A 195 -15.88 -1.35 20.02
N THR A 196 -15.10 -2.16 19.29
CA THR A 196 -13.75 -1.79 18.84
C THR A 196 -13.75 -0.48 18.05
N PHE A 197 -14.80 -0.22 17.27
CA PHE A 197 -14.90 0.98 16.45
C PHE A 197 -15.60 2.14 17.14
N GLN A 198 -16.42 1.89 18.17
CA GLN A 198 -16.82 2.93 19.11
C GLN A 198 -15.59 3.46 19.86
N PHE A 199 -14.75 2.54 20.38
CA PHE A 199 -13.49 2.90 21.03
C PHE A 199 -12.52 3.64 20.07
N TRP A 200 -12.41 3.19 18.82
CA TRP A 200 -11.68 3.92 17.76
C TRP A 200 -12.15 5.37 17.64
N LYS A 201 -13.47 5.56 17.50
CA LYS A 201 -14.07 6.87 17.32
C LYS A 201 -13.77 7.81 18.50
N ASP A 202 -13.89 7.31 19.72
CA ASP A 202 -13.63 8.08 20.93
C ASP A 202 -12.17 8.57 21.01
N ILE A 203 -11.21 7.70 20.69
CA ILE A 203 -9.78 8.06 20.69
C ILE A 203 -9.46 9.04 19.55
N VAL A 204 -10.02 8.87 18.35
CA VAL A 204 -9.80 9.82 17.25
C VAL A 204 -10.35 11.21 17.58
N ILE A 205 -11.51 11.30 18.21
CA ILE A 205 -12.09 12.57 18.70
C ILE A 205 -11.21 13.19 19.80
N ASP A 206 -10.63 12.37 20.67
CA ASP A 206 -9.72 12.88 21.70
C ASP A 206 -8.46 13.51 21.09
N VAL A 207 -7.82 12.81 20.15
CA VAL A 207 -6.63 13.31 19.43
C VAL A 207 -6.94 14.56 18.60
N HIS A 208 -8.16 14.68 18.05
CA HIS A 208 -8.58 15.85 17.28
C HIS A 208 -8.43 17.18 18.04
N LYS A 209 -8.54 17.17 19.38
CA LYS A 209 -8.35 18.35 20.22
C LYS A 209 -6.97 19.00 20.05
N GLU A 210 -5.97 18.22 19.63
CA GLU A 210 -4.61 18.68 19.35
C GLU A 210 -4.45 19.26 17.93
N TYR A 211 -5.43 19.06 17.05
CA TYR A 211 -5.42 19.47 15.64
C TYR A 211 -6.67 20.31 15.27
N PRO A 212 -6.90 21.45 15.95
CA PRO A 212 -8.11 22.26 15.74
C PRO A 212 -8.18 22.89 14.34
N ASP A 213 -7.08 22.91 13.58
CA ASP A 213 -7.05 23.42 12.20
C ASP A 213 -7.46 22.39 11.15
N VAL A 214 -7.66 21.12 11.53
CA VAL A 214 -8.14 20.05 10.63
C VAL A 214 -9.63 19.81 10.89
N ALA A 215 -10.43 19.87 9.82
CA ALA A 215 -11.83 19.48 9.89
C ALA A 215 -11.96 17.95 9.95
N LEU A 216 -12.57 17.44 11.02
CA LEU A 216 -12.82 16.01 11.22
C LEU A 216 -14.27 15.66 10.88
N ASP A 217 -14.46 14.64 10.05
CA ASP A 217 -15.75 13.98 9.82
C ASP A 217 -15.65 12.48 10.14
N HIS A 218 -16.79 11.84 10.45
CA HIS A 218 -16.87 10.40 10.69
C HIS A 218 -17.84 9.75 9.71
N MET A 219 -17.44 8.60 9.17
CA MET A 219 -18.26 7.85 8.23
C MET A 219 -18.28 6.37 8.56
N TYR A 220 -19.44 5.73 8.44
CA TYR A 220 -19.48 4.28 8.51
C TYR A 220 -18.89 3.66 7.24
N VAL A 221 -18.19 2.52 7.38
CA VAL A 221 -17.46 1.86 6.29
C VAL A 221 -18.33 1.53 5.07
N ASP A 222 -19.59 1.17 5.28
CA ASP A 222 -20.56 0.93 4.20
C ASP A 222 -20.89 2.21 3.44
N ASN A 223 -21.14 3.32 4.15
CA ASN A 223 -21.33 4.62 3.51
C ASN A 223 -20.04 5.10 2.83
N ALA A 224 -18.87 4.91 3.44
CA ALA A 224 -17.59 5.27 2.83
C ALA A 224 -17.36 4.54 1.50
N ALA A 225 -17.65 3.24 1.44
CA ALA A 225 -17.61 2.45 0.20
C ALA A 225 -18.57 3.01 -0.86
N MET A 226 -19.82 3.34 -0.49
CA MET A 226 -20.77 3.96 -1.42
C MET A 226 -20.28 5.33 -1.93
N GLN A 227 -19.66 6.12 -1.06
CA GLN A 227 -19.23 7.48 -1.36
C GLN A 227 -17.97 7.53 -2.21
N LEU A 228 -17.08 6.55 -2.07
CA LEU A 228 -15.97 6.32 -2.99
C LEU A 228 -16.49 6.11 -4.43
N VAL A 229 -17.58 5.36 -4.62
CA VAL A 229 -18.17 5.19 -5.96
C VAL A 229 -18.92 6.46 -6.41
N ARG A 230 -19.66 7.09 -5.51
CA ARG A 230 -20.57 8.20 -5.86
C ARG A 230 -19.85 9.52 -6.12
N ALA A 231 -18.91 9.90 -5.27
CA ALA A 231 -18.25 11.20 -5.28
C ALA A 231 -16.90 11.15 -4.55
N PRO A 232 -15.90 10.40 -5.08
CA PRO A 232 -14.64 10.15 -4.38
C PRO A 232 -13.85 11.43 -4.11
N LYS A 233 -13.97 12.44 -4.98
CA LYS A 233 -13.33 13.77 -4.85
C LYS A 233 -13.77 14.57 -3.61
N LYS A 234 -14.77 14.12 -2.87
CA LYS A 234 -15.17 14.79 -1.62
C LYS A 234 -14.16 14.54 -0.50
N PHE A 235 -13.40 13.46 -0.55
CA PHE A 235 -12.41 13.13 0.47
C PHE A 235 -11.10 13.90 0.23
N ASP A 236 -10.33 14.08 1.29
CA ASP A 236 -8.94 14.54 1.23
C ASP A 236 -8.05 13.46 1.84
N VAL A 237 -8.06 13.36 3.18
CA VAL A 237 -7.44 12.25 3.91
C VAL A 237 -8.53 11.39 4.54
N MET A 238 -8.39 10.07 4.43
CA MET A 238 -9.23 9.08 5.12
C MET A 238 -8.36 8.28 6.08
N VAL A 239 -8.84 8.01 7.29
CA VAL A 239 -8.15 7.13 8.26
C VAL A 239 -9.07 6.04 8.75
N THR A 240 -8.56 4.80 8.85
CA THR A 240 -9.37 3.67 9.31
C THR A 240 -8.51 2.49 9.79
N GLY A 241 -9.16 1.50 10.42
CA GLY A 241 -8.54 0.26 10.87
C GLY A 241 -8.05 -0.62 9.72
N ASN A 242 -7.29 -1.66 10.05
CA ASN A 242 -6.59 -2.48 9.06
C ASN A 242 -7.51 -3.12 8.02
N MET A 243 -8.57 -3.81 8.46
CA MET A 243 -9.46 -4.52 7.55
C MET A 243 -10.25 -3.56 6.65
N PHE A 244 -10.78 -2.47 7.22
CA PHE A 244 -11.53 -1.48 6.45
C PHE A 244 -10.63 -0.70 5.50
N GLY A 245 -9.40 -0.40 5.92
CA GLY A 245 -8.41 0.28 5.09
C GLY A 245 -7.99 -0.57 3.90
N ASP A 246 -7.86 -1.89 4.10
CA ASP A 246 -7.64 -2.85 3.01
C ASP A 246 -8.70 -2.71 1.92
N ILE A 247 -9.97 -2.91 2.32
CA ILE A 247 -11.12 -2.92 1.41
C ILE A 247 -11.30 -1.56 0.73
N LEU A 248 -11.25 -0.46 1.49
CA LEU A 248 -11.50 0.87 0.94
C LEU A 248 -10.37 1.36 0.04
N SER A 249 -9.12 1.03 0.36
CA SER A 249 -8.00 1.43 -0.48
C SER A 249 -7.93 0.62 -1.78
N ASP A 250 -8.25 -0.67 -1.76
CA ASP A 250 -8.37 -1.48 -2.98
C ASP A 250 -9.58 -1.02 -3.83
N ALA A 251 -10.68 -0.63 -3.19
CA ALA A 251 -11.82 -0.04 -3.89
C ALA A 251 -11.43 1.29 -4.54
N ALA A 252 -10.81 2.22 -3.79
CA ALA A 252 -10.33 3.50 -4.30
C ALA A 252 -9.31 3.32 -5.43
N ALA A 253 -8.51 2.25 -5.34
CA ALA A 253 -7.54 1.90 -6.35
C ALA A 253 -8.19 1.55 -7.70
N MET A 254 -9.25 0.77 -7.68
CA MET A 254 -9.97 0.43 -8.90
C MET A 254 -10.72 1.64 -9.49
N LEU A 255 -11.05 2.65 -8.68
CA LEU A 255 -11.66 3.89 -9.22
C LEU A 255 -10.72 4.61 -10.17
N THR A 256 -9.40 4.52 -10.00
CA THR A 256 -8.44 5.20 -10.88
C THR A 256 -8.18 4.44 -12.18
N GLY A 257 -8.85 3.30 -12.40
CA GLY A 257 -8.76 2.51 -13.63
C GLY A 257 -7.70 1.41 -13.62
N SER A 258 -6.65 1.53 -12.81
CA SER A 258 -5.69 0.44 -12.61
C SER A 258 -5.02 0.48 -11.24
N ILE A 259 -5.08 -0.65 -10.52
CA ILE A 259 -4.28 -0.90 -9.32
C ILE A 259 -2.77 -0.84 -9.65
N GLY A 260 -2.40 -1.12 -10.91
CA GLY A 260 -1.03 -1.06 -11.45
C GLY A 260 -0.35 0.32 -11.40
N MET A 261 -1.09 1.37 -11.04
CA MET A 261 -0.58 2.75 -10.94
C MET A 261 -0.35 3.23 -9.51
N LEU A 262 -0.69 2.43 -8.49
CA LEU A 262 -0.83 2.95 -7.14
C LEU A 262 0.31 2.52 -6.23
N PRO A 263 1.17 3.47 -5.82
CA PRO A 263 2.20 3.18 -4.86
C PRO A 263 1.60 3.01 -3.45
N SER A 264 2.34 2.35 -2.57
CA SER A 264 1.99 2.15 -1.17
C SER A 264 3.24 2.30 -0.31
N ALA A 265 3.08 2.92 0.86
CA ALA A 265 4.14 3.05 1.86
C ALA A 265 3.63 2.58 3.22
N SER A 266 4.43 1.79 3.93
CA SER A 266 4.20 1.38 5.31
C SER A 266 5.27 2.02 6.17
N LEU A 267 4.92 2.93 7.08
CA LEU A 267 5.87 3.75 7.83
C LEU A 267 5.86 3.44 9.33
N ASP A 268 7.03 3.51 9.96
CA ASP A 268 7.18 3.57 11.42
C ASP A 268 7.01 5.00 11.96
N ALA A 269 7.17 5.14 13.28
CA ALA A 269 7.07 6.43 13.98
C ALA A 269 8.15 7.45 13.58
N ASN A 270 9.24 7.01 12.96
CA ASN A 270 10.37 7.84 12.53
C ASN A 270 10.37 8.08 11.02
N ASN A 271 9.29 7.74 10.32
CA ASN A 271 9.16 7.78 8.86
C ASN A 271 10.13 6.86 8.10
N LYS A 272 10.75 5.88 8.75
CA LYS A 272 11.38 4.77 8.02
C LYS A 272 10.26 3.90 7.47
N GLY A 273 10.37 3.51 6.20
CA GLY A 273 9.28 2.85 5.50
C GLY A 273 9.68 1.62 4.69
N LEU A 274 8.68 0.77 4.46
CA LEU A 274 8.62 -0.21 3.39
C LEU A 274 7.72 0.33 2.28
N TYR A 275 8.24 0.37 1.07
CA TYR A 275 7.60 0.95 -0.10
C TYR A 275 7.36 -0.15 -1.13
N GLU A 276 6.11 -0.32 -1.54
CA GLU A 276 5.66 -1.42 -2.40
C GLU A 276 4.57 -0.94 -3.35
N PRO A 277 4.38 -1.55 -4.53
CA PRO A 277 3.15 -1.34 -5.28
C PRO A 277 1.94 -1.82 -4.46
N SER A 278 0.76 -1.22 -4.67
CA SER A 278 -0.45 -1.68 -4.00
C SER A 278 -0.96 -3.03 -4.53
N HIS A 279 -0.59 -3.39 -5.77
CA HIS A 279 -0.97 -4.66 -6.39
C HIS A 279 -0.10 -5.84 -5.91
N GLY A 280 -0.66 -7.05 -5.99
CA GLY A 280 0.04 -8.29 -5.66
C GLY A 280 0.97 -8.81 -6.76
N SER A 281 1.33 -10.10 -6.65
CA SER A 281 2.36 -10.76 -7.46
C SER A 281 1.94 -11.18 -8.88
N ALA A 282 0.65 -11.11 -9.21
CA ALA A 282 0.07 -11.41 -10.51
C ALA A 282 0.68 -12.66 -11.21
N PRO A 283 0.53 -13.87 -10.62
CA PRO A 283 1.19 -15.09 -11.14
C PRO A 283 0.80 -15.45 -12.57
N ASP A 284 -0.39 -15.01 -13.03
CA ASP A 284 -0.88 -15.22 -14.38
C ASP A 284 -0.08 -14.48 -15.46
N ILE A 285 0.65 -13.42 -15.11
CA ILE A 285 1.50 -12.64 -16.02
C ILE A 285 2.99 -12.64 -15.66
N ALA A 286 3.38 -13.30 -14.57
CA ALA A 286 4.76 -13.39 -14.11
C ALA A 286 5.69 -13.91 -15.21
N GLY A 287 6.82 -13.22 -15.42
CA GLY A 287 7.85 -13.58 -16.40
C GLY A 287 7.47 -13.32 -17.87
N LYS A 288 6.32 -12.69 -18.13
CA LYS A 288 5.88 -12.33 -19.49
C LYS A 288 6.35 -10.94 -19.93
N GLY A 289 6.96 -10.14 -19.06
CA GLY A 289 7.46 -8.81 -19.40
C GLY A 289 6.36 -7.78 -19.73
N ILE A 290 5.15 -7.98 -19.22
CA ILE A 290 3.98 -7.10 -19.48
C ILE A 290 3.40 -6.42 -18.24
N ALA A 291 3.99 -6.66 -17.07
CA ALA A 291 3.59 -6.03 -15.81
C ALA A 291 3.82 -4.52 -15.85
N ASN A 292 2.96 -3.76 -15.17
CA ASN A 292 3.12 -2.31 -15.04
C ASN A 292 4.14 -1.96 -13.95
N PRO A 293 5.30 -1.35 -14.28
CA PRO A 293 6.29 -0.99 -13.26
C PRO A 293 5.99 0.35 -12.57
N LEU A 294 4.99 1.12 -13.04
CA LEU A 294 4.79 2.50 -12.62
C LEU A 294 4.42 2.63 -11.15
N ALA A 295 3.61 1.73 -10.58
CA ALA A 295 3.34 1.71 -9.14
C ALA A 295 4.63 1.56 -8.32
N THR A 296 5.51 0.61 -8.68
CA THR A 296 6.78 0.38 -7.96
C THR A 296 7.75 1.55 -8.12
N ILE A 297 7.80 2.16 -9.31
CA ILE A 297 8.59 3.38 -9.56
C ILE A 297 8.07 4.55 -8.69
N LEU A 298 6.75 4.73 -8.61
CA LEU A 298 6.13 5.74 -7.76
C LEU A 298 6.32 5.41 -6.25
N SER A 299 6.39 4.14 -5.87
CA SER A 299 6.75 3.74 -4.50
C SER A 299 8.20 4.11 -4.17
N ALA A 300 9.11 4.02 -5.14
CA ALA A 300 10.46 4.56 -4.97
C ALA A 300 10.48 6.10 -4.85
N ALA A 301 9.58 6.82 -5.53
CA ALA A 301 9.42 8.26 -5.31
C ALA A 301 8.91 8.57 -3.89
N MET A 302 7.90 7.82 -3.41
CA MET A 302 7.44 7.91 -2.01
C MET A 302 8.59 7.63 -1.03
N MET A 303 9.45 6.65 -1.30
CA MET A 303 10.61 6.34 -0.48
C MET A 303 11.57 7.51 -0.35
N LEU A 304 11.92 8.12 -1.48
CA LEU A 304 12.78 9.29 -1.53
C LEU A 304 12.19 10.45 -0.72
N ARG A 305 10.88 10.69 -0.87
CA ARG A 305 10.14 11.74 -0.18
C ARG A 305 10.06 11.53 1.33
N TYR A 306 9.55 10.38 1.76
CA TYR A 306 9.15 10.19 3.15
C TYR A 306 10.27 9.65 4.06
N SER A 307 11.15 8.77 3.56
CA SER A 307 12.23 8.20 4.38
C SER A 307 13.59 8.85 4.15
N LEU A 308 13.90 9.27 2.92
CA LEU A 308 15.27 9.70 2.56
C LEU A 308 15.44 11.21 2.44
N ASN A 309 14.36 11.98 2.65
CA ASN A 309 14.37 13.44 2.55
C ASN A 309 14.98 13.94 1.21
N ARG A 310 14.53 13.35 0.10
CA ARG A 310 14.93 13.66 -1.29
C ARG A 310 13.72 14.09 -2.11
N GLU A 311 13.07 15.16 -1.63
CA GLU A 311 11.87 15.76 -2.22
C GLU A 311 12.03 16.08 -3.72
N GLU A 312 13.14 16.72 -4.11
CA GLU A 312 13.40 17.09 -5.50
C GLU A 312 13.47 15.86 -6.42
N GLN A 313 14.12 14.79 -5.98
CA GLN A 313 14.25 13.55 -6.75
C GLN A 313 12.92 12.80 -6.84
N ALA A 314 12.13 12.80 -5.76
CA ALA A 314 10.77 12.26 -5.79
C ALA A 314 9.90 12.99 -6.83
N ASN A 315 9.91 14.32 -6.82
CA ASN A 315 9.20 15.14 -7.80
C ASN A 315 9.69 14.90 -9.23
N ARG A 316 10.99 14.65 -9.43
CA ARG A 316 11.57 14.33 -10.73
C ARG A 316 11.03 12.99 -11.28
N ILE A 317 10.95 11.95 -10.45
CA ILE A 317 10.34 10.66 -10.83
C ILE A 317 8.86 10.83 -11.17
N GLU A 318 8.09 11.50 -10.30
CA GLU A 318 6.65 11.74 -10.52
C GLU A 318 6.41 12.52 -11.82
N GLY A 319 7.24 13.54 -12.09
CA GLY A 319 7.24 14.29 -13.35
C GLY A 319 7.53 13.43 -14.57
N ALA A 320 8.53 12.54 -14.49
CA ALA A 320 8.87 11.61 -15.56
C ALA A 320 7.74 10.62 -15.86
N VAL A 321 7.10 10.05 -14.83
CA VAL A 321 5.93 9.18 -15.00
C VAL A 321 4.80 9.91 -15.70
N LYS A 322 4.48 11.14 -15.26
CA LYS A 322 3.46 11.98 -15.92
C LYS A 322 3.80 12.23 -17.39
N GLN A 323 5.06 12.53 -17.70
CA GLN A 323 5.51 12.77 -19.07
C GLN A 323 5.37 11.52 -19.96
N VAL A 324 5.71 10.34 -19.45
CA VAL A 324 5.56 9.06 -20.17
C VAL A 324 4.09 8.75 -20.47
N LEU A 325 3.21 9.00 -19.50
CA LEU A 325 1.76 8.86 -19.72
C LEU A 325 1.25 9.87 -20.76
N ALA A 326 1.74 11.10 -20.74
CA ALA A 326 1.40 12.13 -21.74
C ALA A 326 1.91 11.81 -23.15
N GLN A 327 2.98 11.02 -23.28
CA GLN A 327 3.47 10.49 -24.57
C GLN A 327 2.57 9.39 -25.14
N GLY A 328 1.54 8.95 -24.41
CA GLY A 328 0.61 7.91 -24.83
C GLY A 328 1.15 6.48 -24.64
N LEU A 329 2.23 6.29 -23.88
CA LEU A 329 2.75 4.95 -23.58
C LEU A 329 1.91 4.30 -22.48
N ARG A 330 1.53 3.03 -22.68
CA ARG A 330 0.69 2.25 -21.76
C ARG A 330 1.18 0.81 -21.65
N THR A 331 1.21 0.25 -20.44
CA THR A 331 1.26 -1.20 -20.25
C THR A 331 -0.12 -1.81 -20.43
N ALA A 332 -0.21 -3.14 -20.49
CA ALA A 332 -1.43 -3.86 -20.88
C ALA A 332 -2.65 -3.53 -19.99
N ASP A 333 -2.44 -3.28 -18.70
CA ASP A 333 -3.48 -2.97 -17.71
C ASP A 333 -4.10 -1.57 -17.87
N ILE A 334 -3.41 -0.64 -18.53
CA ILE A 334 -3.86 0.74 -18.76
C ILE A 334 -3.96 1.09 -20.25
N HIS A 335 -3.89 0.10 -21.13
CA HIS A 335 -3.95 0.32 -22.56
C HIS A 335 -5.37 0.66 -23.03
N GLU A 336 -5.45 1.70 -23.85
CA GLU A 336 -6.69 2.11 -24.52
C GLU A 336 -6.44 2.36 -26.03
N ALA A 337 -7.50 2.29 -26.83
CA ALA A 337 -7.40 2.53 -28.26
C ALA A 337 -6.80 3.92 -28.55
N GLY A 338 -5.79 3.97 -29.41
CA GLY A 338 -5.06 5.20 -29.74
C GLY A 338 -3.81 5.45 -28.89
N THR A 339 -3.52 4.61 -27.91
CA THR A 339 -2.26 4.62 -27.15
C THR A 339 -1.25 3.61 -27.70
N THR A 340 0.01 3.74 -27.28
CA THR A 340 1.10 2.82 -27.63
C THR A 340 1.31 1.80 -26.51
N LEU A 341 1.01 0.54 -26.81
CA LEU A 341 1.23 -0.59 -25.91
C LEU A 341 2.74 -0.89 -25.78
N VAL A 342 3.24 -0.96 -24.56
CA VAL A 342 4.63 -1.33 -24.23
C VAL A 342 4.68 -2.37 -23.11
N GLY A 343 5.78 -3.12 -23.04
CA GLY A 343 6.07 -4.04 -21.94
C GLY A 343 6.74 -3.37 -20.74
N THR A 344 7.01 -4.14 -19.68
CA THR A 344 7.58 -3.68 -18.40
C THR A 344 8.89 -2.91 -18.61
N GLU A 345 9.82 -3.48 -19.37
CA GLU A 345 11.15 -2.91 -19.57
C GLU A 345 11.11 -1.62 -20.37
N ALA A 346 10.37 -1.61 -21.48
CA ALA A 346 10.20 -0.44 -22.34
C ALA A 346 9.50 0.72 -21.60
N MET A 347 8.57 0.42 -20.69
CA MET A 347 7.98 1.43 -19.81
C MET A 347 9.03 2.00 -18.84
N GLY A 348 9.86 1.15 -18.22
CA GLY A 348 10.97 1.59 -17.37
C GLY A 348 11.99 2.46 -18.11
N ASP A 349 12.35 2.09 -19.34
CA ASP A 349 13.27 2.86 -20.20
C ASP A 349 12.69 4.22 -20.57
N ALA A 350 11.38 4.29 -20.84
CA ALA A 350 10.70 5.54 -21.12
C ALA A 350 10.75 6.50 -19.92
N VAL A 351 10.57 5.99 -18.70
CA VAL A 351 10.69 6.79 -17.48
C VAL A 351 12.13 7.30 -17.30
N VAL A 352 13.13 6.42 -17.48
CA VAL A 352 14.54 6.82 -17.42
C VAL A 352 14.84 7.93 -18.43
N LYS A 353 14.38 7.79 -19.68
CA LYS A 353 14.56 8.81 -20.72
C LYS A 353 13.88 10.13 -20.38
N ALA A 354 12.73 10.10 -19.70
CA ALA A 354 12.01 11.29 -19.30
C ALA A 354 12.66 12.04 -18.12
N LEU A 355 13.59 11.41 -17.39
CA LEU A 355 14.33 12.07 -16.31
C LEU A 355 15.41 13.05 -16.82
N GLY A 356 15.83 12.93 -18.08
CA GLY A 356 16.91 13.73 -18.69
C GLY A 356 18.21 12.98 -18.73
#